data_AF-A0A813E4M5-F1
#
_entry.id   AF-A0A813E4M5-F1
#
_cell.length_a   1.000
_cell.length_b   1.000
_cell.length_c   1.000
_cell.angle_alpha   90.00
_cell.angle_beta   90.00
_cell.angle_gamma   90.00
#
_symmetry.space_group_name_H-M   'P 1'
#
loop_
_entity.id
_entity.type
_entity.pdbx_description
1 polymer ?
#
loop_
_entity_poly.entity_id
_entity_poly.type
_entity_poly.pdbx_seq_one_letter_code
_entity_poly.pdbx_strand_id
1 'polypeptide(L)'
;MYMDPSARQLSKAIERCTLAIEANPSNAKAYFRRATAAYEHADNVAFGADAILAQAQKDVRRFLQMDQGNAAGLALQERLGRRRQVLLGPILREKAKPEPEVEPEWFQQVSSRAIFVCLCGSAAAGRDQIELPEALLSMAKQAKDKKAISVGVAYVGYKAPDELEMFTEEWQKKYYRMLGLGERATKVPQPRQVVVHGEVYNVWILLEGRVRVMRVSETRRTGEKVGLGWMRYCSQLLWHGEPFVYQSCRTYLRFAPSWDAWLKNDLAVALRRSQQKPVLSWMSRAHEDEPWQWVSDLIDYDGNCNIPPGALVASEFDKNFGWIRFARRNFCHSFGVPSPVAFFTPHNAFSTSDILREAPADPFLDALHFHGQLTCENVRLHTHGWDVFTPCANFTWETTHDSRQALGRLFGTTSEPYCRDKGPNPELFLEQKLRADAMLDPWENRLTPMDEELLELPLPTACFWSTVRPRDASPWDTGRRVGHRFKKGGNRMLNSFERATGVDLTRQEVDEKGRNAGFNGDRDFEDSYAAMQTKHRQFSERLMPEARDAFQNGTGLD
;
A
#
# COMPACT_ATOMS: atom_id res chain seq x y z
N MET A 1 27.21 -34.38 -20.46
CA MET A 1 26.89 -33.89 -19.11
C MET A 1 25.98 -32.67 -19.23
N TYR A 2 24.68 -32.91 -19.33
CA TYR A 2 23.64 -31.88 -19.32
C TYR A 2 23.27 -31.57 -17.86
N MET A 3 23.11 -30.30 -17.52
CA MET A 3 22.78 -29.86 -16.15
C MET A 3 21.27 -29.81 -15.93
N ASP A 4 20.86 -30.12 -14.71
CA ASP A 4 19.48 -30.13 -14.22
C ASP A 4 19.20 -28.79 -13.48
N PRO A 5 18.07 -28.09 -13.71
CA PRO A 5 17.94 -26.65 -13.43
C PRO A 5 17.72 -26.28 -11.95
N SER A 6 17.83 -27.21 -11.01
CA SER A 6 17.66 -26.87 -9.59
C SER A 6 18.81 -25.97 -9.10
N ALA A 7 18.48 -24.93 -8.33
CA ALA A 7 19.39 -23.86 -7.87
C ALA A 7 20.70 -24.35 -7.22
N ARG A 8 20.77 -25.61 -6.77
CA ARG A 8 21.97 -26.25 -6.20
C ARG A 8 23.04 -26.63 -7.22
N GLN A 9 22.74 -26.65 -8.53
CA GLN A 9 23.73 -26.99 -9.55
C GLN A 9 24.48 -25.76 -10.10
N LEU A 10 23.86 -24.58 -10.08
CA LEU A 10 24.47 -23.36 -10.62
C LEU A 10 25.71 -22.92 -9.83
N SER A 11 25.69 -23.01 -8.49
CA SER A 11 26.87 -22.72 -7.66
C SER A 11 28.02 -23.70 -7.92
N LYS A 12 27.72 -25.00 -8.03
CA LYS A 12 28.70 -26.04 -8.40
C LYS A 12 29.22 -25.86 -9.84
N ALA A 13 28.40 -25.35 -10.75
CA ALA A 13 28.81 -25.02 -12.11
C ALA A 13 29.83 -23.88 -12.13
N ILE A 14 29.59 -22.83 -11.32
CA ILE A 14 30.54 -21.72 -11.13
C ILE A 14 31.86 -22.24 -10.56
N GLU A 15 31.81 -23.05 -9.51
CA GLU A 15 33.00 -23.65 -8.87
C GLU A 15 33.80 -24.52 -9.84
N ARG A 16 33.15 -25.41 -10.58
CA ARG A 16 33.82 -26.26 -11.59
C ARG A 16 34.47 -25.44 -12.70
N CYS A 17 33.82 -24.36 -13.14
CA CYS A 17 34.41 -23.48 -14.13
C CYS A 17 35.60 -22.70 -13.56
N THR A 18 35.55 -22.32 -12.28
CA THR A 18 36.70 -21.71 -11.57
C THR A 18 37.89 -22.66 -11.53
N LEU A 19 37.70 -23.92 -11.12
CA LEU A 19 38.77 -24.93 -11.13
C LEU A 19 39.34 -25.15 -12.54
N ALA A 20 38.48 -25.18 -13.57
CA ALA A 20 38.93 -25.32 -14.96
C ALA A 20 39.74 -24.11 -15.45
N ILE A 21 39.45 -22.90 -14.94
CA ILE A 21 40.19 -21.67 -15.23
C ILE A 21 41.53 -21.66 -14.48
N GLU A 22 41.57 -22.13 -13.24
CA GLU A 22 42.81 -22.26 -12.46
C GLU A 22 43.76 -23.27 -13.11
N ALA A 23 43.23 -24.41 -13.56
CA ALA A 23 44.00 -25.43 -14.27
C ALA A 23 44.45 -24.96 -15.66
N ASN A 24 43.64 -24.16 -16.35
CA ASN A 24 44.00 -23.58 -17.64
C ASN A 24 43.45 -22.15 -17.80
N PRO A 25 44.28 -21.13 -17.52
CA PRO A 25 43.86 -19.73 -17.60
C PRO A 25 43.48 -19.23 -19.00
N SER A 26 43.81 -19.97 -20.07
CA SER A 26 43.42 -19.67 -21.46
C SER A 26 42.17 -20.41 -21.93
N ASN A 27 41.45 -21.10 -21.03
CA ASN A 27 40.22 -21.82 -21.37
C ASN A 27 39.02 -20.86 -21.53
N ALA A 28 38.88 -20.27 -22.72
CA ALA A 28 37.79 -19.34 -23.07
C ALA A 28 36.39 -19.92 -22.76
N LYS A 29 36.17 -21.21 -23.03
CA LYS A 29 34.88 -21.89 -22.80
C LYS A 29 34.51 -21.93 -21.32
N ALA A 30 35.49 -22.04 -20.42
CA ALA A 30 35.24 -22.02 -18.98
C ALA A 30 34.81 -20.63 -18.49
N TYR A 31 35.41 -19.55 -18.99
CA TYR A 31 34.98 -18.18 -18.68
C TYR A 31 33.55 -17.91 -19.15
N PHE A 32 33.21 -18.27 -20.39
CA PHE A 32 31.86 -18.10 -20.93
C PHE A 32 30.83 -18.85 -20.09
N ARG A 33 31.08 -20.13 -19.78
CA ARG A 33 30.18 -20.96 -18.96
C ARG A 33 30.03 -20.45 -17.54
N ARG A 34 31.11 -19.97 -16.92
CA ARG A 34 31.06 -19.37 -15.58
C ARG A 34 30.18 -18.13 -15.57
N ALA A 35 30.34 -17.26 -16.57
CA ALA A 35 29.53 -16.06 -16.72
C ALA A 35 28.04 -16.37 -16.94
N THR A 36 27.72 -17.36 -17.79
CA THR A 36 26.33 -17.79 -18.02
C THR A 36 25.72 -18.37 -16.75
N ALA A 37 26.43 -19.26 -16.06
CA ALA A 37 25.96 -19.83 -14.80
C ALA A 37 25.77 -18.76 -13.72
N ALA A 38 26.68 -17.77 -13.64
CA ALA A 38 26.57 -16.64 -12.72
C ALA A 38 25.38 -15.72 -13.06
N TYR A 39 25.12 -15.46 -14.35
CA TYR A 39 23.94 -14.72 -14.80
C TYR A 39 22.64 -15.41 -14.35
N GLU A 40 22.51 -16.72 -14.57
CA GLU A 40 21.33 -17.49 -14.15
C GLU A 40 21.26 -17.64 -12.63
N HIS A 41 22.40 -17.74 -11.95
CA HIS A 41 22.45 -17.83 -10.49
C HIS A 41 21.98 -16.53 -9.82
N ALA A 42 22.29 -15.38 -10.41
CA ALA A 42 21.86 -14.08 -9.89
C ALA A 42 20.32 -13.89 -9.89
N ASP A 43 19.54 -14.69 -10.61
CA ASP A 43 18.06 -14.65 -10.52
C ASP A 43 17.56 -15.36 -9.25
N ASN A 44 18.35 -16.31 -8.77
CA ASN A 44 17.98 -17.22 -7.70
C ASN A 44 18.53 -16.78 -6.34
N VAL A 45 19.37 -15.75 -6.29
CA VAL A 45 20.01 -15.28 -5.06
C VAL A 45 19.80 -13.78 -4.91
N ALA A 46 19.05 -13.37 -3.87
CA ALA A 46 18.80 -11.96 -3.59
C ALA A 46 20.04 -11.24 -3.02
N PHE A 47 20.87 -11.93 -2.24
CA PHE A 47 22.06 -11.37 -1.60
C PHE A 47 23.33 -11.67 -2.41
N GLY A 48 24.16 -10.65 -2.69
CA GLY A 48 25.41 -10.83 -3.43
C GLY A 48 25.26 -10.98 -4.95
N ALA A 49 24.06 -10.81 -5.50
CA ALA A 49 23.81 -10.84 -6.95
C ALA A 49 24.71 -9.85 -7.72
N ASP A 50 24.97 -8.65 -7.18
CA ASP A 50 25.88 -7.70 -7.83
C ASP A 50 27.32 -8.19 -7.88
N ALA A 51 27.84 -8.79 -6.80
CA ALA A 51 29.20 -9.35 -6.80
C ALA A 51 29.33 -10.49 -7.82
N ILE A 52 28.31 -11.36 -7.90
CA ILE A 52 28.24 -12.46 -8.88
C ILE A 52 28.18 -11.91 -10.30
N LEU A 53 27.36 -10.90 -10.58
CA LEU A 53 27.25 -10.27 -11.90
C LEU A 53 28.48 -9.46 -12.28
N ALA A 54 29.12 -8.78 -11.33
CA ALA A 54 30.37 -8.07 -11.54
C ALA A 54 31.50 -9.04 -11.93
N GLN A 55 31.57 -10.20 -11.26
CA GLN A 55 32.51 -11.26 -11.64
C GLN A 55 32.17 -11.84 -13.01
N ALA A 56 30.89 -12.09 -13.32
CA ALA A 56 30.45 -12.54 -14.64
C ALA A 56 30.83 -11.55 -15.75
N GLN A 57 30.72 -10.24 -15.49
CA GLN A 57 31.16 -9.20 -16.43
C GLN A 57 32.67 -9.25 -16.70
N LYS A 58 33.50 -9.46 -15.66
CA LYS A 58 34.94 -9.66 -15.83
C LYS A 58 35.23 -10.91 -16.67
N ASP A 59 34.50 -11.99 -16.42
CA ASP A 59 34.67 -13.25 -17.13
C ASP A 59 34.29 -13.13 -18.62
N VAL A 60 33.20 -12.46 -18.95
CA VAL A 60 32.82 -12.22 -20.36
C VAL A 60 33.82 -11.31 -21.06
N ARG A 61 34.34 -10.27 -20.40
CA ARG A 61 35.41 -9.44 -20.99
C ARG A 61 36.65 -10.27 -21.30
N ARG A 62 37.05 -11.16 -20.39
CA ARG A 62 38.20 -12.04 -20.59
C ARG A 62 37.94 -13.09 -21.67
N PHE A 63 36.72 -13.60 -21.78
CA PHE A 63 36.30 -14.45 -22.90
C PHE A 63 36.44 -13.72 -24.25
N LEU A 64 35.90 -12.50 -24.36
CA LEU A 64 35.96 -11.69 -25.58
C LEU A 64 37.37 -11.23 -25.95
N GLN A 65 38.30 -11.14 -24.98
CA GLN A 65 39.72 -10.91 -25.27
C GLN A 65 40.37 -12.10 -25.98
N MET A 66 39.94 -13.34 -25.67
CA MET A 66 40.46 -14.56 -26.30
C MET A 66 39.78 -14.87 -27.64
N ASP A 67 38.51 -14.51 -27.77
CA ASP A 67 37.68 -14.78 -28.95
C ASP A 67 36.95 -13.50 -29.39
N GLN A 68 37.71 -12.60 -30.03
CA GLN A 68 37.20 -11.31 -30.47
C GLN A 68 36.15 -11.47 -31.57
N GLY A 69 34.96 -10.91 -31.36
CA GLY A 69 33.85 -10.98 -32.32
C GLY A 69 32.87 -12.13 -32.10
N ASN A 70 33.02 -12.91 -31.02
CA ASN A 70 32.05 -13.95 -30.68
C ASN A 70 30.66 -13.35 -30.35
N ALA A 71 29.68 -13.58 -31.23
CA ALA A 71 28.33 -13.02 -31.10
C ALA A 71 27.62 -13.42 -29.79
N ALA A 72 27.83 -14.66 -29.32
CA ALA A 72 27.24 -15.12 -28.06
C ALA A 72 27.86 -14.42 -26.84
N GLY A 73 29.18 -14.16 -26.88
CA GLY A 73 29.88 -13.37 -25.87
C GLY A 73 29.40 -11.93 -25.81
N LEU A 74 29.23 -11.28 -26.96
CA LEU A 74 28.70 -9.91 -27.06
C LEU A 74 27.26 -9.82 -26.54
N ALA A 75 26.40 -10.75 -26.95
CA ALA A 75 25.03 -10.83 -26.46
C ALA A 75 24.97 -11.06 -24.93
N LEU A 76 25.82 -11.93 -24.39
CA LEU A 76 25.91 -12.17 -22.95
C LEU A 76 26.44 -10.93 -22.20
N GLN A 77 27.41 -10.23 -22.77
CA GLN A 77 27.93 -8.97 -22.21
C GLN A 77 26.83 -7.92 -22.13
N GLU A 78 26.03 -7.77 -23.18
CA GLU A 78 24.91 -6.85 -23.22
C GLU A 78 23.82 -7.24 -22.20
N ARG A 79 23.45 -8.52 -22.12
CA ARG A 79 22.48 -9.02 -21.12
C ARG A 79 22.96 -8.79 -19.70
N LEU A 80 24.24 -9.07 -19.41
CA LEU A 80 24.87 -8.76 -18.11
C LEU A 80 24.90 -7.26 -17.84
N GLY A 81 25.15 -6.44 -18.86
CA GLY A 81 25.10 -4.98 -18.78
C GLY A 81 23.72 -4.48 -18.39
N ARG A 82 22.69 -4.83 -19.17
CA ARG A 82 21.28 -4.48 -18.90
C ARG A 82 20.83 -4.98 -17.53
N ARG A 83 21.15 -6.21 -17.18
CA ARG A 83 20.70 -6.80 -15.93
C ARG A 83 21.40 -6.23 -14.70
N ARG A 84 22.70 -5.99 -14.79
CA ARG A 84 23.41 -5.23 -13.76
C ARG A 84 22.90 -3.79 -13.72
N GLN A 85 22.47 -3.20 -14.83
CA GLN A 85 21.76 -1.91 -14.87
C GLN A 85 20.28 -2.01 -14.47
N VAL A 86 19.74 -3.18 -14.12
CA VAL A 86 18.43 -3.31 -13.46
C VAL A 86 18.64 -3.47 -11.96
N LEU A 87 19.63 -4.28 -11.56
CA LEU A 87 20.01 -4.50 -10.16
C LEU A 87 20.75 -3.31 -9.53
N LEU A 88 21.73 -2.76 -10.24
CA LEU A 88 22.33 -1.44 -10.02
C LEU A 88 21.64 -0.35 -10.82
N GLY A 89 20.54 -0.70 -11.51
CA GLY A 89 19.67 0.30 -12.10
C GLY A 89 19.48 1.36 -11.06
N PRO A 90 19.67 2.63 -11.46
CA PRO A 90 19.82 3.65 -10.48
C PRO A 90 18.62 3.46 -9.56
N ILE A 91 18.90 3.23 -8.28
CA ILE A 91 18.24 4.12 -7.37
C ILE A 91 18.63 5.46 -7.99
N LEU A 92 17.75 6.03 -8.81
CA LEU A 92 17.71 7.45 -9.00
C LEU A 92 17.27 7.91 -7.60
N ARG A 93 18.20 7.80 -6.63
CA ARG A 93 18.70 8.96 -5.95
C ARG A 93 19.13 9.85 -7.11
N GLU A 94 18.15 10.50 -7.76
CA GLU A 94 18.38 11.88 -8.12
C GLU A 94 19.13 12.39 -6.90
N LYS A 95 20.42 12.78 -7.06
CA LYS A 95 21.07 13.57 -6.01
C LYS A 95 20.00 14.57 -5.66
N ALA A 96 19.47 14.48 -4.44
CA ALA A 96 18.34 15.28 -4.03
C ALA A 96 18.64 16.65 -4.59
N LYS A 97 17.80 17.13 -5.52
CA LYS A 97 18.03 18.47 -6.09
C LYS A 97 18.31 19.33 -4.87
N PRO A 98 19.40 20.13 -4.85
CA PRO A 98 19.71 20.94 -3.68
C PRO A 98 18.39 21.56 -3.25
N GLU A 99 18.00 21.28 -2.01
CA GLU A 99 16.71 21.74 -1.49
C GLU A 99 16.59 23.20 -1.91
N PRO A 100 15.48 23.61 -2.53
CA PRO A 100 15.36 24.97 -3.03
C PRO A 100 15.78 25.92 -1.91
N GLU A 101 16.75 26.81 -2.18
CA GLU A 101 17.33 27.72 -1.16
C GLU A 101 16.25 28.51 -0.43
N VAL A 102 15.09 28.67 -1.08
CA VAL A 102 13.87 29.20 -0.50
C VAL A 102 12.77 28.16 -0.70
N GLU A 103 12.47 27.41 0.36
CA GLU A 103 11.26 26.59 0.41
C GLU A 103 10.03 27.50 0.17
N PRO A 104 9.06 27.08 -0.68
CA PRO A 104 7.84 27.85 -0.90
C PRO A 104 7.17 28.23 0.43
N GLU A 105 6.57 29.42 0.51
CA GLU A 105 5.97 29.94 1.76
C GLU A 105 4.90 28.99 2.34
N TRP A 106 4.18 28.25 1.48
CA TRP A 106 3.27 27.19 1.90
C TRP A 106 3.98 25.98 2.51
N PHE A 107 5.19 25.65 2.07
CA PHE A 107 6.03 24.58 2.62
C PHE A 107 6.61 24.98 3.98
N GLN A 108 6.95 26.27 4.17
CA GLN A 108 7.42 26.81 5.45
C GLN A 108 6.30 26.86 6.52
N GLN A 109 5.06 27.19 6.16
CA GLN A 109 3.92 27.14 7.10
C GLN A 109 3.50 25.71 7.45
N VAL A 110 3.73 24.76 6.54
CA VAL A 110 3.41 23.33 6.68
C VAL A 110 4.55 22.52 7.36
N SER A 111 5.75 23.09 7.41
CA SER A 111 6.97 22.50 7.99
C SER A 111 6.88 22.17 9.48
N SER A 112 5.91 22.70 10.22
CA SER A 112 5.82 22.48 11.67
C SER A 112 5.15 21.15 12.07
N ARG A 113 4.39 20.50 11.17
CA ARG A 113 3.74 19.17 11.35
C ARG A 113 3.45 18.53 9.98
N ALA A 114 4.41 17.79 9.41
CA ALA A 114 4.30 17.33 8.02
C ALA A 114 3.57 16.00 7.81
N ILE A 115 3.45 15.10 8.80
CA ILE A 115 2.88 13.76 8.56
C ILE A 115 1.91 13.36 9.67
N PHE A 116 0.67 13.09 9.29
CA PHE A 116 -0.33 12.47 10.16
C PHE A 116 -0.34 10.95 9.98
N VAL A 117 -0.15 10.20 11.07
CA VAL A 117 -0.15 8.74 11.07
C VAL A 117 -1.44 8.23 11.69
N CYS A 118 -2.27 7.63 10.85
CA CYS A 118 -3.58 7.08 11.16
C CYS A 118 -3.45 5.58 11.46
N LEU A 119 -3.47 5.21 12.74
CA LEU A 119 -3.42 3.82 13.19
C LEU A 119 -4.77 3.40 13.75
N CYS A 120 -5.25 2.24 13.31
CA CYS A 120 -6.46 1.65 13.86
C CYS A 120 -6.23 0.22 14.33
N GLY A 121 -6.72 -0.09 15.54
CA GLY A 121 -6.66 -1.42 16.15
C GLY A 121 -8.05 -1.95 16.45
N SER A 122 -8.44 -3.05 15.77
CA SER A 122 -9.69 -3.75 16.10
C SER A 122 -9.46 -4.80 17.18
N ALA A 123 -10.38 -4.91 18.14
CA ALA A 123 -10.36 -5.92 19.20
C ALA A 123 -10.56 -7.37 18.73
N ALA A 124 -10.72 -7.63 17.42
CA ALA A 124 -10.93 -8.98 16.85
C ALA A 124 -9.83 -10.00 17.22
N ALA A 125 -8.67 -9.57 17.72
CA ALA A 125 -7.63 -10.46 18.22
C ALA A 125 -7.77 -10.88 19.70
N GLY A 126 -8.67 -10.29 20.49
CA GLY A 126 -8.85 -10.63 21.91
C GLY A 126 -7.60 -10.43 22.76
N ARG A 127 -6.61 -9.66 22.26
CA ARG A 127 -5.43 -9.27 23.02
C ARG A 127 -5.54 -7.79 23.32
N ASP A 128 -5.74 -7.50 24.59
CA ASP A 128 -5.63 -6.16 25.15
C ASP A 128 -4.20 -5.62 24.92
N GLN A 129 -4.05 -4.74 23.94
CA GLN A 129 -3.18 -3.55 24.01
C GLN A 129 -1.76 -3.72 24.58
N ILE A 130 -0.86 -4.49 23.96
CA ILE A 130 0.54 -4.52 24.43
C ILE A 130 1.54 -3.84 23.49
N GLU A 131 1.26 -3.62 22.20
CA GLU A 131 2.35 -3.26 21.27
C GLU A 131 2.16 -2.01 20.40
N LEU A 132 1.02 -1.32 20.53
CA LEU A 132 0.87 0.00 19.91
C LEU A 132 1.93 1.01 20.44
N PRO A 133 2.27 1.04 21.74
CA PRO A 133 3.41 1.80 22.27
C PRO A 133 4.70 1.59 21.46
N GLU A 134 5.06 0.34 21.16
CA GLU A 134 6.27 -0.07 20.45
C GLU A 134 6.25 0.35 18.99
N ALA A 135 5.11 0.19 18.29
CA ALA A 135 4.98 0.63 16.91
C ALA A 135 5.13 2.15 16.79
N LEU A 136 4.52 2.91 17.72
CA LEU A 136 4.69 4.36 17.78
C LEU A 136 6.14 4.74 18.06
N LEU A 137 6.79 4.08 19.02
CA LEU A 137 8.20 4.31 19.34
C LEU A 137 9.10 3.96 18.15
N SER A 138 8.87 2.85 17.45
CA SER A 138 9.59 2.46 16.23
C SER A 138 9.44 3.54 15.15
N MET A 139 8.20 3.94 14.86
CA MET A 139 7.91 4.99 13.88
C MET A 139 8.63 6.31 14.19
N ALA A 140 8.53 6.78 15.44
CA ALA A 140 9.17 8.03 15.88
C ALA A 140 10.70 7.91 15.87
N LYS A 141 11.24 6.78 16.36
CA LYS A 141 12.68 6.54 16.43
C LYS A 141 13.31 6.54 15.04
N GLN A 142 12.65 5.89 14.08
CA GLN A 142 13.18 5.63 12.75
C GLN A 142 12.92 6.76 11.76
N ALA A 143 12.06 7.71 12.07
CA ALA A 143 11.85 8.86 11.19
C ALA A 143 13.08 9.76 11.09
N LYS A 144 13.32 10.31 9.89
CA LYS A 144 14.34 11.33 9.63
C LYS A 144 13.93 12.65 10.28
N ASP A 145 12.69 13.10 10.04
CA ASP A 145 12.15 14.30 10.69
C ASP A 145 11.11 13.92 11.75
N LYS A 146 11.63 13.63 12.94
CA LYS A 146 10.82 13.20 14.09
C LYS A 146 9.88 14.31 14.56
N LYS A 147 10.28 15.59 14.43
CA LYS A 147 9.49 16.73 14.89
C LYS A 147 8.29 17.01 13.99
N ALA A 148 8.27 16.50 12.77
CA ALA A 148 7.15 16.65 11.86
C ALA A 148 6.03 15.60 12.05
N ILE A 149 6.21 14.61 12.92
CA ILE A 149 5.23 13.53 13.08
C ILE A 149 4.14 13.92 14.06
N SER A 150 2.90 13.68 13.64
CA SER A 150 1.72 13.61 14.48
C SER A 150 0.97 12.30 14.22
N VAL A 151 0.23 11.84 15.21
CA VAL A 151 -0.42 10.53 15.21
C VAL A 151 -1.88 10.68 15.62
N GLY A 152 -2.76 10.00 14.90
CA GLY A 152 -4.13 9.74 15.27
C GLY A 152 -4.33 8.25 15.45
N VAL A 153 -4.73 7.85 16.65
CA VAL A 153 -5.02 6.46 17.00
C VAL A 153 -6.50 6.33 17.28
N ALA A 154 -7.18 5.45 16.54
CA ALA A 154 -8.48 4.93 16.96
C ALA A 154 -8.28 3.50 17.45
N TYR A 155 -8.72 3.19 18.66
CA TYR A 155 -8.60 1.83 19.19
C TYR A 155 -9.91 1.34 19.81
N VAL A 156 -10.17 0.04 19.65
CA VAL A 156 -11.19 -0.70 20.40
C VAL A 156 -10.48 -1.39 21.56
N GLY A 157 -10.89 -1.15 22.79
CA GLY A 157 -10.28 -1.80 23.96
C GLY A 157 -11.17 -1.79 25.19
N TYR A 158 -11.11 -2.88 25.96
CA TYR A 158 -11.81 -3.04 27.24
C TYR A 158 -11.17 -2.19 28.34
N LYS A 159 -9.84 -2.10 28.28
CA LYS A 159 -9.05 -1.33 29.24
C LYS A 159 -9.42 0.14 29.27
N ALA A 160 -9.44 0.67 30.48
CA ALA A 160 -9.60 2.09 30.69
C ALA A 160 -8.35 2.85 30.21
N PRO A 161 -8.46 4.13 29.82
CA PRO A 161 -7.33 4.90 29.29
C PRO A 161 -6.12 4.95 30.25
N ASP A 162 -6.36 4.94 31.55
CA ASP A 162 -5.34 4.90 32.60
C ASP A 162 -4.59 3.56 32.69
N GLU A 163 -5.13 2.49 32.10
CA GLU A 163 -4.49 1.17 32.03
C GLU A 163 -3.63 1.00 30.75
N LEU A 164 -3.69 1.97 29.84
CA LEU A 164 -2.89 1.98 28.62
C LEU A 164 -1.51 2.59 28.89
N GLU A 165 -0.44 1.87 28.55
CA GLU A 165 0.94 2.34 28.77
C GLU A 165 1.19 3.73 28.16
N MET A 166 0.62 4.03 26.99
CA MET A 166 0.81 5.34 26.32
C MET A 166 0.25 6.54 27.11
N PHE A 167 -0.63 6.29 28.09
CA PHE A 167 -1.14 7.32 28.99
C PHE A 167 -0.28 7.48 30.24
N THR A 168 0.65 6.56 30.51
CA THR A 168 1.59 6.72 31.63
C THR A 168 2.56 7.86 31.40
N GLU A 169 2.97 8.54 32.48
CA GLU A 169 3.93 9.63 32.40
C GLU A 169 5.29 9.15 31.86
N GLU A 170 5.71 7.94 32.23
CA GLU A 170 6.98 7.34 31.81
C GLU A 170 7.03 7.11 30.30
N TRP A 171 5.95 6.57 29.71
CA TRP A 171 5.88 6.37 28.28
C TRP A 171 5.87 7.71 27.52
N GLN A 172 5.08 8.68 27.98
CA GLN A 172 5.04 10.01 27.36
C GLN A 172 6.43 10.67 27.37
N LYS A 173 7.17 10.60 28.48
CA LYS A 173 8.57 11.06 28.55
C LYS A 173 9.47 10.31 27.58
N LYS A 174 9.36 8.98 27.51
CA LYS A 174 10.12 8.14 26.57
C LYS A 174 9.85 8.54 25.11
N TYR A 175 8.60 8.78 24.76
CA TYR A 175 8.20 9.20 23.41
C TYR A 175 8.71 10.61 23.07
N TYR A 176 8.59 11.58 23.98
CA TYR A 176 9.16 12.94 23.82
C TYR A 176 10.67 12.93 23.54
N ARG A 177 11.41 12.09 24.30
CA ARG A 177 12.85 11.89 24.08
C ARG A 177 13.13 11.35 22.69
N MET A 178 12.36 10.36 22.24
CA MET A 178 12.52 9.81 20.90
C MET A 178 12.27 10.85 19.81
N LEU A 179 11.28 11.74 19.99
CA LEU A 179 11.02 12.84 19.06
C LEU A 179 12.07 13.96 19.08
N GLY A 180 13.05 13.92 20.00
CA GLY A 180 14.05 14.97 20.17
C GLY A 180 13.47 16.28 20.71
N LEU A 181 12.39 16.18 21.50
CA LEU A 181 11.67 17.33 22.08
C LEU A 181 12.00 17.55 23.57
N GLY A 182 12.99 16.82 24.11
CA GLY A 182 13.42 16.89 25.51
C GLY A 182 12.64 15.98 26.44
N GLU A 183 12.63 16.29 27.74
CA GLU A 183 11.86 15.58 28.76
C GLU A 183 10.76 16.51 29.30
N ARG A 184 9.58 16.47 28.68
CA ARG A 184 8.39 17.12 29.22
C ARG A 184 7.33 16.06 29.44
N ALA A 185 7.03 15.79 30.71
CA ALA A 185 5.83 15.05 31.04
C ALA A 185 4.65 16.02 31.06
N THR A 186 3.64 15.70 30.27
CA THR A 186 2.34 16.35 30.39
C THR A 186 1.46 15.46 31.24
N LYS A 187 0.82 16.04 32.27
CA LYS A 187 -0.30 15.37 32.94
C LYS A 187 -1.32 14.97 31.88
N VAL A 188 -1.81 13.73 31.94
CA VAL A 188 -2.85 13.25 31.01
C VAL A 188 -4.03 14.21 31.08
N PRO A 189 -4.41 14.87 29.97
CA PRO A 189 -5.54 15.76 29.96
C PRO A 189 -6.84 14.97 30.06
N GLN A 190 -7.88 15.61 30.58
CA GLN A 190 -9.23 15.05 30.52
C GLN A 190 -9.66 14.87 29.06
N PRO A 191 -10.34 13.77 28.71
CA PRO A 191 -10.83 13.57 27.36
C PRO A 191 -11.83 14.66 26.98
N ARG A 192 -11.82 15.04 25.70
CA ARG A 192 -12.90 15.79 25.08
C ARG A 192 -13.91 14.81 24.51
N GLN A 193 -15.19 15.08 24.73
CA GLN A 193 -16.26 14.32 24.09
C GLN A 193 -16.50 14.88 22.69
N VAL A 194 -16.54 13.98 21.70
CA VAL A 194 -16.89 14.30 20.32
C VAL A 194 -18.06 13.43 19.90
N VAL A 195 -18.99 13.99 19.11
CA VAL A 195 -20.13 13.24 18.57
C VAL A 195 -19.85 12.91 17.12
N VAL A 196 -19.87 11.62 16.76
CA VAL A 196 -19.64 11.14 15.40
C VAL A 196 -20.80 10.23 15.01
N HIS A 197 -21.63 10.66 14.05
CA HIS A 197 -22.85 9.96 13.63
C HIS A 197 -23.75 9.52 14.81
N GLY A 198 -23.98 10.41 15.77
CA GLY A 198 -24.81 10.16 16.95
C GLY A 198 -24.15 9.38 18.09
N GLU A 199 -22.92 8.91 17.90
CA GLU A 199 -22.12 8.24 18.92
C GLU A 199 -21.23 9.23 19.66
N VAL A 200 -21.08 9.08 20.98
CA VAL A 200 -20.20 9.94 21.80
C VAL A 200 -18.89 9.21 22.05
N TYR A 201 -17.79 9.81 21.62
CA TYR A 201 -16.44 9.29 21.80
C TYR A 201 -15.59 10.20 22.68
N ASN A 202 -14.71 9.58 23.46
CA ASN A 202 -13.70 10.29 24.21
C ASN A 202 -12.42 10.41 23.35
N VAL A 203 -11.93 11.63 23.22
CA VAL A 203 -10.70 11.97 22.50
C VAL A 203 -9.70 12.60 23.45
N TRP A 204 -8.52 12.00 23.54
CA TRP A 204 -7.39 12.51 24.29
C TRP A 204 -6.39 13.17 23.36
N ILE A 205 -5.89 14.33 23.76
CA ILE A 205 -4.90 15.10 23.04
C ILE A 205 -3.62 15.09 23.87
N LEU A 206 -2.73 14.14 23.59
CA LEU A 206 -1.48 13.96 24.30
C LEU A 206 -0.34 14.73 23.61
N LEU A 207 0.72 15.02 24.37
CA LEU A 207 1.99 15.55 23.85
C LEU A 207 1.80 16.82 22.98
N GLU A 208 1.12 17.84 23.51
CA GLU A 208 0.85 19.11 22.81
C GLU A 208 0.09 18.91 21.47
N GLY A 209 -0.73 17.86 21.40
CA GLY A 209 -1.54 17.49 20.24
C GLY A 209 -0.81 16.71 19.16
N ARG A 210 0.40 16.23 19.46
CA ARG A 210 1.13 15.33 18.54
C ARG A 210 0.55 13.94 18.53
N VAL A 211 -0.04 13.47 19.63
CA VAL A 211 -0.70 12.17 19.69
C VAL A 211 -2.15 12.41 20.06
N ARG A 212 -3.06 12.05 19.16
CA ARG A 212 -4.50 12.12 19.37
C ARG A 212 -5.02 10.70 19.44
N VAL A 213 -5.80 10.41 20.46
CA VAL A 213 -6.30 9.06 20.72
C VAL A 213 -7.81 9.13 20.84
N MET A 214 -8.52 8.32 20.07
CA MET A 214 -9.96 8.11 20.19
C MET A 214 -10.22 6.67 20.64
N ARG A 215 -10.95 6.52 21.75
CA ARG A 215 -11.45 5.22 22.17
C ARG A 215 -12.79 4.98 21.49
N VAL A 216 -12.89 3.89 20.76
CA VAL A 216 -14.11 3.46 20.07
C VAL A 216 -14.68 2.24 20.81
N SER A 217 -15.99 2.25 21.07
CA SER A 217 -16.69 1.10 21.65
C SER A 217 -16.65 -0.09 20.70
N GLU A 218 -16.64 -1.32 21.23
CA GLU A 218 -16.66 -2.54 20.40
C GLU A 218 -17.94 -2.63 19.55
N THR A 219 -19.04 -2.15 20.11
CA THR A 219 -20.33 -2.05 19.44
C THR A 219 -20.79 -0.60 19.37
N ARG A 220 -21.48 -0.27 18.27
CA ARG A 220 -22.24 0.97 18.12
C ARG A 220 -23.51 0.91 18.97
N ARG A 221 -24.19 2.04 19.22
CA ARG A 221 -25.50 2.08 19.89
C ARG A 221 -26.56 1.25 19.18
N THR A 222 -26.43 1.05 17.87
CA THR A 222 -27.28 0.17 17.07
C THR A 222 -27.08 -1.32 17.42
N GLY A 223 -26.05 -1.67 18.19
CA GLY A 223 -25.66 -3.04 18.51
C GLY A 223 -24.71 -3.65 17.46
N GLU A 224 -24.43 -2.95 16.37
CA GLU A 224 -23.49 -3.39 15.34
C GLU A 224 -22.05 -3.41 15.87
N LYS A 225 -21.30 -4.47 15.56
CA LYS A 225 -19.86 -4.52 15.84
C LYS A 225 -19.13 -3.52 14.96
N VAL A 226 -18.21 -2.78 15.57
CA VAL A 226 -17.36 -1.83 14.87
C VAL A 226 -16.36 -2.56 13.98
N GLY A 227 -16.42 -2.26 12.69
CA GLY A 227 -15.55 -2.82 11.66
C GLY A 227 -14.28 -2.00 11.44
N LEU A 228 -13.43 -2.51 10.54
CA LEU A 228 -12.19 -1.80 10.20
C LEU A 228 -12.45 -0.47 9.48
N GLY A 229 -13.46 -0.43 8.60
CA GLY A 229 -13.88 0.79 7.90
C GLY A 229 -14.20 1.92 8.86
N TRP A 230 -15.06 1.67 9.86
CA TRP A 230 -15.38 2.64 10.90
C TRP A 230 -14.17 3.02 11.74
N MET A 231 -13.34 2.06 12.16
CA MET A 231 -12.14 2.39 12.93
C MET A 231 -11.18 3.30 12.17
N ARG A 232 -11.00 3.05 10.87
CA ARG A 232 -10.20 3.92 10.01
C ARG A 232 -10.83 5.30 9.90
N TYR A 233 -12.13 5.38 9.65
CA TYR A 233 -12.86 6.64 9.61
C TYR A 233 -12.66 7.45 10.89
N CYS A 234 -12.86 6.83 12.06
CA CYS A 234 -12.61 7.45 13.37
C CYS A 234 -11.18 7.98 13.52
N SER A 235 -10.16 7.22 13.08
CA SER A 235 -8.78 7.70 13.12
C SER A 235 -8.52 8.84 12.12
N GLN A 236 -9.17 8.85 10.95
CA GLN A 236 -9.06 9.93 9.97
C GLN A 236 -9.66 11.24 10.50
N LEU A 237 -10.72 11.19 11.31
CA LEU A 237 -11.30 12.37 11.97
C LEU A 237 -10.35 13.07 12.95
N LEU A 238 -9.29 12.38 13.39
CA LEU A 238 -8.28 12.98 14.24
C LEU A 238 -7.28 13.86 13.47
N TRP A 239 -7.31 13.87 12.14
CA TRP A 239 -6.46 14.73 11.29
C TRP A 239 -6.67 16.22 11.58
N HIS A 240 -5.59 17.02 11.54
CA HIS A 240 -5.61 18.45 11.89
C HIS A 240 -4.77 19.26 10.89
N GLY A 241 -4.98 19.01 9.60
CA GLY A 241 -4.38 19.80 8.53
C GLY A 241 -2.95 19.42 8.15
N GLU A 242 -2.42 18.30 8.63
CA GLU A 242 -1.14 17.79 8.13
C GLU A 242 -1.21 17.54 6.61
N PRO A 243 -0.15 17.84 5.84
CA PRO A 243 -0.17 17.77 4.38
C PRO A 243 -0.05 16.35 3.83
N PHE A 244 0.59 15.46 4.59
CA PHE A 244 0.80 14.06 4.24
C PHE A 244 0.14 13.17 5.28
N VAL A 245 -0.34 12.03 4.82
CA VAL A 245 -0.99 11.04 5.68
C VAL A 245 -0.39 9.68 5.41
N TYR A 246 0.06 9.05 6.48
CA TYR A 246 0.32 7.62 6.53
C TYR A 246 -0.89 6.92 7.17
N GLN A 247 -1.46 5.91 6.53
CA GLN A 247 -2.57 5.13 7.07
C GLN A 247 -2.17 3.67 7.24
N SER A 248 -2.54 3.08 8.37
CA SER A 248 -2.40 1.64 8.59
C SER A 248 -3.50 1.07 9.46
N CYS A 249 -4.01 -0.10 9.04
CA CYS A 249 -4.83 -0.98 9.87
C CYS A 249 -4.04 -1.99 10.72
N ARG A 250 -2.73 -1.80 10.83
CA ARG A 250 -1.85 -2.60 11.67
C ARG A 250 -1.35 -1.73 12.82
N THR A 251 -1.53 -2.23 14.03
CA THR A 251 -0.97 -1.60 15.25
C THR A 251 0.42 -2.11 15.59
N TYR A 252 0.90 -3.13 14.86
CA TYR A 252 2.13 -3.86 15.14
C TYR A 252 3.08 -3.70 13.95
N LEU A 253 3.65 -2.51 13.83
CA LEU A 253 4.55 -2.18 12.73
C LEU A 253 5.93 -1.77 13.24
N ARG A 254 6.94 -2.42 12.68
CA ARG A 254 8.31 -1.93 12.68
C ARG A 254 8.52 -1.06 11.44
N PHE A 255 9.15 0.10 11.60
CA PHE A 255 9.46 1.01 10.49
C PHE A 255 10.92 0.91 10.06
N ALA A 256 11.18 1.15 8.77
CA ALA A 256 12.53 1.30 8.23
C ALA A 256 13.15 2.63 8.67
N PRO A 257 14.49 2.72 8.80
CA PRO A 257 15.18 3.98 9.02
C PRO A 257 14.87 4.99 7.91
N SER A 258 14.61 6.23 8.31
CA SER A 258 14.20 7.34 7.44
C SER A 258 12.98 7.04 6.57
N TRP A 259 12.07 6.15 7.02
CA TRP A 259 10.89 5.73 6.25
C TRP A 259 10.08 6.92 5.69
N ASP A 260 9.95 7.98 6.46
CA ASP A 260 9.20 9.20 6.14
C ASP A 260 9.83 9.95 4.96
N ALA A 261 11.15 10.08 4.96
CA ALA A 261 11.90 10.70 3.87
C ALA A 261 11.81 9.85 2.59
N TRP A 262 11.91 8.53 2.73
CA TRP A 262 11.78 7.60 1.60
C TRP A 262 10.39 7.63 0.98
N LEU A 263 9.32 7.58 1.80
CA LEU A 263 7.95 7.65 1.31
C LEU A 263 7.63 9.00 0.66
N LYS A 264 8.12 10.12 1.21
CA LYS A 264 7.99 11.44 0.56
C LYS A 264 8.68 11.47 -0.80
N ASN A 265 9.89 10.90 -0.89
CA ASN A 265 10.60 10.80 -2.16
C ASN A 265 9.85 9.93 -3.17
N ASP A 266 9.38 8.75 -2.75
CA ASP A 266 8.59 7.85 -3.60
C ASP A 266 7.30 8.52 -4.06
N LEU A 267 6.60 9.23 -3.18
CA LEU A 267 5.38 9.95 -3.55
C LEU A 267 5.68 11.06 -4.58
N ALA A 268 6.78 11.79 -4.42
CA ALA A 268 7.22 12.80 -5.38
C ALA A 268 7.63 12.20 -6.74
N VAL A 269 8.24 11.01 -6.75
CA VAL A 269 8.52 10.27 -7.99
C VAL A 269 7.22 9.80 -8.65
N ALA A 270 6.29 9.25 -7.87
CA ALA A 270 4.99 8.82 -8.37
C ALA A 270 4.19 10.00 -8.95
N LEU A 271 4.21 11.17 -8.30
CA LEU A 271 3.51 12.37 -8.76
C LEU A 271 4.01 12.85 -10.13
N ARG A 272 5.31 12.71 -10.41
CA ARG A 272 5.89 13.07 -11.71
C ARG A 272 5.54 12.09 -12.83
N ARG A 273 5.09 10.88 -12.48
CA ARG A 273 4.83 9.78 -13.42
C ARG A 273 3.35 9.48 -13.60
N SER A 274 2.54 9.80 -12.60
CA SER A 274 1.10 9.62 -12.61
C SER A 274 0.44 10.72 -13.43
N GLN A 275 -0.65 10.38 -14.11
CA GLN A 275 -1.54 11.38 -14.71
C GLN A 275 -2.53 11.95 -13.69
N GLN A 276 -2.63 11.31 -12.52
CA GLN A 276 -3.59 11.57 -11.46
C GLN A 276 -2.88 11.81 -10.12
N LYS A 277 -3.64 11.81 -9.00
CA LYS A 277 -3.06 11.94 -7.66
C LYS A 277 -2.53 10.57 -7.21
N PRO A 278 -1.24 10.42 -6.88
CA PRO A 278 -0.71 9.13 -6.46
C PRO A 278 -1.02 8.84 -4.99
N VAL A 279 -1.29 7.57 -4.68
CA VAL A 279 -1.20 6.99 -3.34
C VAL A 279 -0.22 5.82 -3.35
N LEU A 280 0.74 5.84 -2.44
CA LEU A 280 1.62 4.69 -2.19
C LEU A 280 0.87 3.71 -1.29
N SER A 281 0.86 2.43 -1.63
CA SER A 281 0.15 1.40 -0.88
C SER A 281 0.88 0.06 -0.97
N TRP A 282 1.07 -0.61 0.17
CA TRP A 282 1.80 -1.88 0.23
C TRP A 282 1.43 -2.76 1.42
N MET A 283 1.81 -4.02 1.30
CA MET A 283 1.69 -5.04 2.33
C MET A 283 3.04 -5.20 3.04
N SER A 284 3.07 -5.02 4.36
CA SER A 284 4.26 -5.23 5.20
C SER A 284 4.73 -6.67 5.13
N ARG A 285 6.04 -6.92 5.11
CA ARG A 285 6.60 -8.28 5.25
C ARG A 285 6.55 -8.76 6.69
N ALA A 286 6.26 -10.04 6.88
CA ALA A 286 6.40 -10.66 8.19
C ALA A 286 7.88 -10.71 8.59
N HIS A 287 8.17 -10.43 9.85
CA HIS A 287 9.51 -10.51 10.44
C HIS A 287 9.47 -11.28 11.76
N GLU A 288 10.50 -12.09 12.01
CA GLU A 288 10.62 -12.89 13.24
C GLU A 288 11.14 -12.11 14.46
N ASP A 289 11.19 -10.79 14.37
CA ASP A 289 11.70 -9.99 15.47
C ASP A 289 10.66 -9.90 16.57
N GLU A 290 11.14 -9.98 17.80
CA GLU A 290 10.38 -9.63 18.98
C GLU A 290 10.13 -8.11 19.05
N PRO A 291 9.00 -7.64 19.59
CA PRO A 291 8.64 -6.21 19.59
C PRO A 291 9.70 -5.29 20.21
N TRP A 292 10.37 -5.74 21.29
CA TRP A 292 11.43 -4.97 21.94
C TRP A 292 12.65 -4.73 21.03
N GLN A 293 12.87 -5.60 20.05
CA GLN A 293 13.96 -5.42 19.08
C GLN A 293 13.67 -4.19 18.23
N TRP A 294 12.41 -3.87 17.91
CA TRP A 294 12.04 -2.80 16.96
C TRP A 294 12.52 -1.40 17.36
N VAL A 295 12.79 -1.21 18.65
CA VAL A 295 13.31 0.02 19.25
C VAL A 295 14.79 -0.08 19.62
N SER A 296 15.49 -1.16 19.26
CA SER A 296 16.93 -1.34 19.45
C SER A 296 17.73 -0.58 18.39
N ASP A 297 18.93 -0.09 18.74
CA ASP A 297 19.88 0.51 17.79
C ASP A 297 20.71 -0.57 17.07
N LEU A 298 20.67 -1.81 17.56
CA LEU A 298 21.54 -2.91 17.15
C LEU A 298 20.95 -3.78 16.05
N ILE A 299 19.76 -3.49 15.53
CA ILE A 299 19.21 -4.31 14.46
C ILE A 299 19.91 -3.99 13.15
N ASP A 300 20.29 -5.04 12.43
CA ASP A 300 20.78 -4.96 11.06
C ASP A 300 19.70 -4.36 10.13
N TYR A 301 19.86 -3.07 9.83
CA TYR A 301 19.02 -2.35 8.88
C TYR A 301 19.52 -2.50 7.43
N ASP A 302 20.79 -2.88 7.26
CA ASP A 302 21.47 -2.92 5.97
C ASP A 302 20.97 -4.08 5.09
N GLY A 303 20.47 -5.16 5.70
CA GLY A 303 19.82 -6.27 4.99
C GLY A 303 18.36 -6.02 4.60
N ASN A 304 17.61 -5.25 5.38
CA ASN A 304 16.15 -5.24 5.31
C ASN A 304 15.58 -4.21 4.31
N CYS A 305 16.28 -3.10 4.05
CA CYS A 305 15.82 -2.07 3.11
C CYS A 305 15.76 -2.56 1.64
N ASN A 306 16.33 -3.73 1.34
CA ASN A 306 16.30 -4.34 0.01
C ASN A 306 15.16 -5.35 -0.17
N ILE A 307 14.35 -5.59 0.87
CA ILE A 307 13.25 -6.55 0.79
C ILE A 307 12.14 -5.96 -0.10
N PRO A 308 11.69 -6.70 -1.12
CA PRO A 308 10.62 -6.22 -1.99
C PRO A 308 9.31 -6.04 -1.23
N PRO A 309 8.55 -4.97 -1.50
CA PRO A 309 7.24 -4.77 -0.89
C PRO A 309 6.26 -5.87 -1.33
N GLY A 310 5.12 -5.93 -0.65
CA GLY A 310 3.96 -6.68 -1.14
C GLY A 310 2.87 -5.75 -1.65
N ALA A 311 1.97 -6.28 -2.45
CA ALA A 311 0.78 -5.61 -2.94
C ALA A 311 -0.45 -6.52 -2.81
N LEU A 312 -1.64 -5.94 -2.86
CA LEU A 312 -2.86 -6.69 -3.08
C LEU A 312 -3.02 -7.02 -4.56
N VAL A 313 -3.51 -8.22 -4.84
CA VAL A 313 -3.90 -8.66 -6.17
C VAL A 313 -5.30 -9.26 -6.12
N ALA A 314 -6.02 -9.19 -7.23
CA ALA A 314 -7.26 -9.94 -7.38
C ALA A 314 -6.92 -11.45 -7.32
N SER A 315 -7.68 -12.18 -6.50
CA SER A 315 -7.61 -13.63 -6.41
C SER A 315 -8.74 -14.27 -7.20
N GLU A 316 -9.98 -13.85 -6.91
CA GLU A 316 -11.20 -14.35 -7.54
C GLU A 316 -12.32 -13.33 -7.39
N PHE A 317 -13.40 -13.47 -8.17
CA PHE A 317 -14.61 -12.68 -8.03
C PHE A 317 -15.66 -13.49 -7.27
N ASP A 318 -16.13 -12.95 -6.15
CA ASP A 318 -17.14 -13.58 -5.31
C ASP A 318 -18.52 -13.36 -5.93
N LYS A 319 -19.01 -14.37 -6.66
CA LYS A 319 -20.30 -14.29 -7.36
C LYS A 319 -21.51 -14.14 -6.43
N ASN A 320 -21.39 -14.57 -5.17
CA ASN A 320 -22.52 -14.51 -4.23
C ASN A 320 -22.71 -13.09 -3.68
N PHE A 321 -21.62 -12.35 -3.51
CA PHE A 321 -21.64 -11.01 -2.93
C PHE A 321 -21.32 -9.89 -3.92
N GLY A 322 -20.82 -10.21 -5.11
CA GLY A 322 -20.52 -9.24 -6.17
C GLY A 322 -19.25 -8.43 -5.97
N TRP A 323 -18.27 -8.93 -5.19
CA TRP A 323 -17.00 -8.22 -4.93
C TRP A 323 -15.76 -9.03 -5.28
N ILE A 324 -14.62 -8.34 -5.37
CA ILE A 324 -13.32 -8.97 -5.62
C ILE A 324 -12.78 -9.52 -4.30
N ARG A 325 -12.35 -10.78 -4.30
CA ARG A 325 -11.51 -11.33 -3.24
C ARG A 325 -10.06 -11.03 -3.54
N PHE A 326 -9.34 -10.61 -2.50
CA PHE A 326 -7.97 -10.16 -2.61
C PHE A 326 -7.02 -11.20 -2.03
N ALA A 327 -5.91 -11.42 -2.71
CA ALA A 327 -4.76 -12.14 -2.19
C ALA A 327 -3.60 -11.17 -1.97
N ARG A 328 -2.75 -11.50 -1.00
CA ARG A 328 -1.47 -10.85 -0.83
C ARG A 328 -0.47 -11.47 -1.81
N ARG A 329 0.27 -10.64 -2.55
CA ARG A 329 1.47 -11.05 -3.27
C ARG A 329 2.65 -10.19 -2.90
N ASN A 330 3.81 -10.83 -2.92
CA ASN A 330 5.08 -10.24 -2.55
C ASN A 330 5.94 -10.21 -3.80
N PHE A 331 6.55 -9.07 -4.12
CA PHE A 331 7.44 -9.00 -5.27
C PHE A 331 8.72 -9.82 -5.03
N CYS A 332 9.36 -10.29 -6.10
CA CYS A 332 10.63 -11.00 -6.03
C CYS A 332 11.85 -10.07 -6.01
N HIS A 333 11.67 -8.80 -6.37
CA HIS A 333 12.69 -7.77 -6.38
C HIS A 333 12.10 -6.42 -5.99
N SER A 334 12.89 -5.58 -5.36
CA SER A 334 12.55 -4.18 -5.08
C SER A 334 12.61 -3.39 -6.38
N PHE A 335 11.75 -2.39 -6.52
CA PHE A 335 11.75 -1.53 -7.69
C PHE A 335 12.71 -0.37 -7.46
N GLY A 336 13.45 0.08 -8.47
CA GLY A 336 14.28 1.30 -8.34
C GLY A 336 13.45 2.59 -8.20
N VAL A 337 12.15 2.50 -8.50
CA VAL A 337 11.16 3.58 -8.47
C VAL A 337 9.79 2.99 -8.09
N PRO A 338 8.86 3.77 -7.52
CA PRO A 338 7.50 3.29 -7.27
C PRO A 338 6.85 2.69 -8.52
N SER A 339 6.24 1.52 -8.37
CA SER A 339 5.59 0.81 -9.48
C SER A 339 4.07 0.96 -9.36
N PRO A 340 3.33 1.20 -10.45
CA PRO A 340 1.87 1.18 -10.39
C PRO A 340 1.38 -0.20 -9.99
N VAL A 341 0.31 -0.23 -9.19
CA VAL A 341 -0.41 -1.45 -8.79
C VAL A 341 -1.91 -1.22 -8.94
N ALA A 342 -2.67 -2.28 -9.21
CA ALA A 342 -4.11 -2.14 -9.47
C ALA A 342 -4.92 -1.82 -8.20
N PHE A 343 -4.48 -2.30 -7.04
CA PHE A 343 -5.29 -2.29 -5.83
C PHE A 343 -4.61 -1.60 -4.65
N PHE A 344 -5.35 -0.68 -4.04
CA PHE A 344 -5.09 -0.08 -2.74
C PHE A 344 -5.30 -1.10 -1.62
N THR A 345 -4.43 -1.02 -0.62
CA THR A 345 -4.51 -1.74 0.65
C THR A 345 -4.45 -0.77 1.84
N PRO A 346 -5.33 -0.93 2.84
CA PRO A 346 -5.31 -0.14 4.07
C PRO A 346 -4.24 -0.63 5.05
N HIS A 347 -3.51 -1.71 4.72
CA HIS A 347 -2.45 -2.22 5.58
C HIS A 347 -1.34 -1.20 5.76
N ASN A 348 -0.87 -0.60 4.68
CA ASN A 348 -0.03 0.58 4.72
C ASN A 348 -0.35 1.43 3.50
N ALA A 349 -0.56 2.72 3.71
CA ALA A 349 -0.73 3.68 2.64
C ALA A 349 -0.08 5.02 3.01
N PHE A 350 0.45 5.72 2.01
CA PHE A 350 1.03 7.05 2.16
C PHE A 350 0.70 7.94 0.96
N SER A 351 0.24 9.15 1.23
CA SER A 351 -0.33 10.07 0.23
C SER A 351 -0.39 11.50 0.77
N THR A 352 -0.83 12.45 -0.07
CA THR A 352 -1.28 13.76 0.43
C THR A 352 -2.55 13.60 1.27
N SER A 353 -2.83 14.56 2.15
CA SER A 353 -4.03 14.54 3.00
C SER A 353 -5.34 14.77 2.25
N ASP A 354 -5.28 15.14 0.97
CA ASP A 354 -6.46 15.26 0.10
C ASP A 354 -7.27 13.96 0.06
N ILE A 355 -6.61 12.80 0.17
CA ILE A 355 -7.27 11.49 0.20
C ILE A 355 -8.30 11.39 1.32
N LEU A 356 -8.07 12.04 2.47
CA LEU A 356 -8.97 12.00 3.61
C LEU A 356 -10.26 12.79 3.36
N ARG A 357 -10.21 13.77 2.46
CA ARG A 357 -11.36 14.64 2.15
C ARG A 357 -12.13 14.13 0.94
N GLU A 358 -11.42 13.58 -0.04
CA GLU A 358 -11.99 13.14 -1.30
C GLU A 358 -12.43 11.68 -1.27
N ALA A 359 -11.69 10.82 -0.59
CA ALA A 359 -11.95 9.38 -0.51
C ALA A 359 -11.74 8.87 0.93
N PRO A 360 -12.45 9.41 1.94
CA PRO A 360 -12.38 8.90 3.30
C PRO A 360 -12.80 7.43 3.37
N ALA A 361 -12.34 6.75 4.43
CA ALA A 361 -12.85 5.43 4.77
C ALA A 361 -14.36 5.54 5.01
N ASP A 362 -15.12 4.58 4.49
CA ASP A 362 -16.58 4.64 4.59
C ASP A 362 -17.05 4.14 5.97
N PRO A 363 -17.73 4.98 6.77
CA PRO A 363 -18.27 4.56 8.06
C PRO A 363 -19.45 3.58 7.95
N PHE A 364 -20.06 3.41 6.77
CA PHE A 364 -21.28 2.60 6.61
C PHE A 364 -21.04 1.22 6.01
N LEU A 365 -19.79 0.87 5.68
CA LEU A 365 -19.46 -0.45 5.12
C LEU A 365 -19.10 -1.49 6.20
N ASP A 366 -19.39 -1.20 7.46
CA ASP A 366 -19.04 -2.08 8.59
C ASP A 366 -19.73 -3.45 8.53
N ALA A 367 -20.93 -3.56 7.93
CA ALA A 367 -21.55 -4.88 7.74
C ALA A 367 -21.06 -5.62 6.50
N LEU A 368 -20.22 -4.99 5.66
CA LEU A 368 -19.56 -5.71 4.57
C LEU A 368 -18.36 -6.47 5.10
N HIS A 369 -18.11 -7.64 4.48
CA HIS A 369 -16.87 -8.36 4.69
C HIS A 369 -15.68 -7.49 4.26
N PHE A 370 -14.51 -7.71 4.86
CA PHE A 370 -13.29 -6.94 4.56
C PHE A 370 -13.01 -6.80 3.06
N HIS A 371 -13.19 -7.87 2.27
CA HIS A 371 -13.04 -7.82 0.81
C HIS A 371 -14.06 -6.90 0.11
N GLY A 372 -15.30 -6.83 0.61
CA GLY A 372 -16.31 -5.88 0.14
C GLY A 372 -15.90 -4.44 0.43
N GLN A 373 -15.49 -4.15 1.67
CA GLN A 373 -14.98 -2.83 2.07
C GLN A 373 -13.82 -2.39 1.18
N LEU A 374 -12.84 -3.27 0.97
CA LEU A 374 -11.70 -3.01 0.09
C LEU A 374 -12.10 -2.77 -1.37
N THR A 375 -13.06 -3.53 -1.88
CA THR A 375 -13.53 -3.37 -3.26
C THR A 375 -14.15 -1.98 -3.44
N CYS A 376 -15.04 -1.58 -2.53
CA CYS A 376 -15.69 -0.27 -2.57
C CYS A 376 -14.67 0.88 -2.44
N GLU A 377 -13.70 0.76 -1.52
CA GLU A 377 -12.66 1.78 -1.34
C GLU A 377 -11.75 1.92 -2.57
N ASN A 378 -11.38 0.80 -3.20
CA ASN A 378 -10.62 0.80 -4.44
C ASN A 378 -11.37 1.51 -5.57
N VAL A 379 -12.65 1.19 -5.75
CA VAL A 379 -13.49 1.84 -6.76
C VAL A 379 -13.54 3.35 -6.49
N ARG A 380 -13.80 3.77 -5.24
CA ARG A 380 -13.86 5.18 -4.85
C ARG A 380 -12.56 5.92 -5.13
N LEU A 381 -11.41 5.33 -4.78
CA LEU A 381 -10.12 5.97 -5.05
C LEU A 381 -9.93 6.21 -6.55
N HIS A 382 -10.10 5.16 -7.36
CA HIS A 382 -9.92 5.27 -8.82
C HIS A 382 -10.90 6.26 -9.45
N THR A 383 -12.17 6.28 -9.04
CA THR A 383 -13.16 7.22 -9.59
C THR A 383 -12.94 8.67 -9.14
N HIS A 384 -12.25 8.90 -8.02
CA HIS A 384 -11.84 10.23 -7.56
C HIS A 384 -10.49 10.69 -8.14
N GLY A 385 -9.96 9.96 -9.12
CA GLY A 385 -8.72 10.30 -9.80
C GLY A 385 -7.50 10.06 -8.91
N TRP A 386 -7.46 8.91 -8.22
CA TRP A 386 -6.29 8.44 -7.50
C TRP A 386 -5.66 7.24 -8.19
N ASP A 387 -4.38 7.35 -8.53
CA ASP A 387 -3.57 6.23 -9.01
C ASP A 387 -2.87 5.54 -7.84
N VAL A 388 -2.88 4.20 -7.82
CA VAL A 388 -2.22 3.42 -6.76
C VAL A 388 -0.84 2.95 -7.21
N PHE A 389 0.15 3.21 -6.37
CA PHE A 389 1.53 2.77 -6.54
C PHE A 389 1.98 1.94 -5.35
N THR A 390 2.96 1.06 -5.53
CA THR A 390 3.73 0.46 -4.45
C THR A 390 5.06 1.20 -4.32
N PRO A 391 5.58 1.44 -3.09
CA PRO A 391 6.90 2.03 -2.89
C PRO A 391 8.02 1.23 -3.57
N CYS A 392 9.20 1.83 -3.68
CA CYS A 392 10.38 1.18 -4.27
C CYS A 392 10.85 -0.02 -3.42
N ALA A 393 10.68 0.06 -2.10
CA ALA A 393 11.12 -0.94 -1.13
C ALA A 393 10.06 -1.19 -0.05
N ASN A 394 10.26 -2.24 0.73
CA ASN A 394 9.44 -2.49 1.92
C ASN A 394 9.90 -1.58 3.08
N PHE A 395 9.02 -0.67 3.53
CA PHE A 395 9.33 0.26 4.62
C PHE A 395 8.76 -0.13 5.98
N THR A 396 7.95 -1.19 6.02
CA THR A 396 7.32 -1.65 7.26
C THR A 396 7.30 -3.17 7.37
N TRP A 397 7.47 -3.68 8.59
CA TRP A 397 7.38 -5.10 8.91
C TRP A 397 6.32 -5.35 9.97
N GLU A 398 5.62 -6.47 9.84
CA GLU A 398 4.68 -6.99 10.83
C GLU A 398 5.34 -8.16 11.60
N THR A 399 5.00 -8.38 12.87
CA THR A 399 5.53 -9.56 13.59
C THR A 399 5.03 -10.85 12.92
N THR A 400 5.87 -11.89 12.90
CA THR A 400 5.44 -13.25 12.52
C THR A 400 4.50 -13.84 13.55
N HIS A 401 4.62 -13.43 14.81
CA HIS A 401 3.67 -13.78 15.87
C HIS A 401 2.24 -13.40 15.43
N ASP A 402 2.04 -12.21 14.87
CA ASP A 402 0.74 -11.77 14.34
C ASP A 402 0.41 -12.43 13.02
N SER A 403 1.40 -12.65 12.14
CA SER A 403 1.16 -13.28 10.83
C SER A 403 0.58 -14.69 10.98
N ARG A 404 1.07 -15.48 11.94
CA ARG A 404 0.59 -16.84 12.22
C ARG A 404 -0.83 -16.86 12.80
N GLN A 405 -1.24 -15.80 13.51
CA GLN A 405 -2.59 -15.70 14.08
C GLN A 405 -3.60 -15.01 13.15
N ALA A 406 -3.14 -14.03 12.36
CA ALA A 406 -3.95 -13.28 11.40
C ALA A 406 -4.31 -14.10 10.16
N LEU A 407 -3.49 -15.08 9.77
CA LEU A 407 -3.83 -16.10 8.76
C LEU A 407 -5.12 -16.86 9.11
N GLY A 408 -5.53 -16.88 10.39
CA GLY A 408 -6.82 -17.41 10.82
C GLY A 408 -7.93 -16.37 11.05
N ARG A 409 -7.68 -15.05 10.99
CA ARG A 409 -8.59 -14.03 11.57
C ARG A 409 -8.78 -12.70 10.82
N LEU A 410 -8.09 -12.41 9.71
CA LEU A 410 -8.42 -11.23 8.86
C LEU A 410 -9.77 -11.37 8.13
N PHE A 411 -10.36 -12.54 8.27
CA PHE A 411 -11.78 -12.84 8.18
C PHE A 411 -12.57 -11.96 9.16
N GLY A 412 -13.00 -10.77 8.73
CA GLY A 412 -13.89 -9.93 9.54
C GLY A 412 -15.05 -10.77 10.10
N THR A 413 -15.12 -10.95 11.43
CA THR A 413 -16.10 -11.81 12.14
C THR A 413 -16.31 -13.26 11.66
N THR A 414 -15.68 -13.74 10.59
CA THR A 414 -15.98 -15.06 9.98
C THR A 414 -15.11 -16.20 10.50
N SER A 415 -14.61 -16.14 11.74
CA SER A 415 -13.97 -17.32 12.38
C SER A 415 -14.99 -18.30 12.96
N GLU A 416 -16.29 -17.97 12.96
CA GLU A 416 -17.32 -18.98 13.11
C GLU A 416 -17.57 -19.64 11.74
N PRO A 417 -17.76 -20.97 11.68
CA PRO A 417 -18.32 -21.66 10.51
C PRO A 417 -19.71 -21.14 10.09
N TYR A 418 -20.31 -20.23 10.87
CA TYR A 418 -21.47 -19.44 10.50
C TYR A 418 -21.12 -18.46 9.37
N CYS A 419 -21.94 -18.44 8.30
CA CYS A 419 -21.94 -17.45 7.22
C CYS A 419 -21.19 -17.77 5.92
N ARG A 420 -20.92 -19.04 5.58
CA ARG A 420 -20.93 -19.41 4.15
C ARG A 420 -22.36 -19.43 3.58
N ASP A 421 -23.35 -19.77 4.41
CA ASP A 421 -24.74 -19.99 3.96
C ASP A 421 -25.71 -18.87 4.36
N LYS A 422 -25.33 -17.98 5.27
CA LYS A 422 -26.10 -16.80 5.62
C LYS A 422 -25.37 -15.59 5.05
N GLY A 423 -25.91 -15.00 4.00
CA GLY A 423 -25.40 -13.75 3.44
C GLY A 423 -25.43 -12.61 4.47
N PRO A 424 -24.97 -11.39 4.13
CA PRO A 424 -25.12 -10.23 5.01
C PRO A 424 -26.59 -10.12 5.43
N ASN A 425 -26.85 -9.71 6.67
CA ASN A 425 -28.22 -9.52 7.15
C ASN A 425 -28.99 -8.68 6.11
N PRO A 426 -30.01 -9.23 5.43
CA PRO A 426 -30.60 -8.61 4.26
C PRO A 426 -31.26 -7.26 4.59
N GLU A 427 -31.75 -7.09 5.82
CA GLU A 427 -32.32 -5.82 6.29
C GLU A 427 -31.23 -4.74 6.44
N LEU A 428 -30.10 -5.09 7.10
CA LEU A 428 -28.96 -4.19 7.24
C LEU A 428 -28.31 -3.87 5.89
N PHE A 429 -28.19 -4.88 5.01
CA PHE A 429 -27.65 -4.68 3.67
C PHE A 429 -28.56 -3.78 2.84
N LEU A 430 -29.88 -3.88 2.97
CA LEU A 430 -30.81 -2.99 2.28
C LEU A 430 -30.71 -1.55 2.81
N GLU A 431 -30.63 -1.36 4.13
CA GLU A 431 -30.43 -0.04 4.75
C GLU A 431 -29.09 0.59 4.32
N GLN A 432 -28.01 -0.20 4.37
CA GLN A 432 -26.68 0.26 3.95
C GLN A 432 -26.60 0.51 2.45
N LYS A 433 -27.25 -0.33 1.63
CA LYS A 433 -27.35 -0.10 0.19
C LYS A 433 -28.10 1.20 -0.10
N LEU A 434 -29.23 1.46 0.55
CA LEU A 434 -29.97 2.72 0.40
C LEU A 434 -29.11 3.94 0.78
N ARG A 435 -28.33 3.84 1.86
CA ARG A 435 -27.39 4.90 2.26
C ARG A 435 -26.23 5.06 1.28
N ALA A 436 -25.62 3.96 0.85
CA ALA A 436 -24.52 3.97 -0.11
C ALA A 436 -24.97 4.52 -1.47
N ASP A 437 -26.12 4.09 -1.97
CA ASP A 437 -26.74 4.59 -3.21
C ASP A 437 -27.05 6.09 -3.09
N ALA A 438 -27.49 6.57 -1.93
CA ALA A 438 -27.70 8.00 -1.68
C ALA A 438 -26.39 8.82 -1.66
N MET A 439 -25.26 8.21 -1.28
CA MET A 439 -23.95 8.86 -1.31
C MET A 439 -23.27 8.83 -2.69
N LEU A 440 -23.58 7.82 -3.50
CA LEU A 440 -23.02 7.66 -4.85
C LEU A 440 -23.70 8.54 -5.89
N ASP A 441 -24.91 9.01 -5.62
CA ASP A 441 -25.65 9.91 -6.51
C ASP A 441 -26.29 11.10 -5.76
N PRO A 442 -25.49 12.12 -5.39
CA PRO A 442 -26.02 13.30 -4.73
C PRO A 442 -26.89 14.19 -5.65
N TRP A 443 -27.05 13.86 -6.94
CA TRP A 443 -27.70 14.73 -7.93
C TRP A 443 -28.99 14.17 -8.53
N GLU A 444 -29.25 12.86 -8.53
CA GLU A 444 -30.48 12.29 -9.11
C GLU A 444 -31.53 11.81 -8.08
N ASN A 445 -31.17 11.54 -6.83
CA ASN A 445 -32.09 10.88 -5.90
C ASN A 445 -32.92 11.85 -5.04
N ARG A 446 -34.16 12.15 -5.46
CA ARG A 446 -35.13 12.99 -4.73
C ARG A 446 -35.83 12.28 -3.55
N LEU A 447 -35.37 11.09 -3.15
CA LEU A 447 -36.05 10.25 -2.16
C LEU A 447 -35.56 10.44 -0.71
N THR A 448 -34.60 11.33 -0.49
CA THR A 448 -34.32 11.88 0.83
C THR A 448 -34.53 13.38 0.75
N PRO A 449 -35.37 14.00 1.61
CA PRO A 449 -34.99 15.30 2.12
C PRO A 449 -33.62 15.05 2.74
N MET A 450 -32.54 15.39 2.04
CA MET A 450 -31.27 15.57 2.73
C MET A 450 -31.58 16.63 3.76
N ASP A 451 -31.62 16.23 5.04
CA ASP A 451 -31.64 17.18 6.14
C ASP A 451 -30.52 18.18 5.84
N GLU A 452 -30.90 19.42 5.52
CA GLU A 452 -29.95 20.49 5.23
C GLU A 452 -28.97 20.66 6.43
N GLU A 453 -29.35 20.20 7.63
CA GLU A 453 -28.47 20.10 8.81
C GLU A 453 -27.26 19.16 8.65
N LEU A 454 -27.32 18.12 7.80
CA LEU A 454 -26.21 17.17 7.62
C LEU A 454 -25.11 17.71 6.69
N LEU A 455 -25.44 18.67 5.81
CA LEU A 455 -24.49 19.45 5.01
C LEU A 455 -24.05 20.74 5.72
N GLU A 456 -24.74 21.13 6.81
CA GLU A 456 -24.33 22.23 7.71
C GLU A 456 -23.41 21.78 8.85
N LEU A 457 -23.23 20.49 9.08
CA LEU A 457 -22.12 20.02 9.91
C LEU A 457 -20.82 20.37 9.19
N PRO A 458 -19.98 21.27 9.73
CA PRO A 458 -18.71 21.53 9.11
C PRO A 458 -17.96 20.20 9.08
N LEU A 459 -17.61 19.72 7.88
CA LEU A 459 -16.43 18.86 7.71
C LEU A 459 -15.36 19.46 8.62
N PRO A 460 -14.66 18.68 9.46
CA PRO A 460 -13.73 19.22 10.45
C PRO A 460 -12.60 19.94 9.72
N THR A 461 -12.84 21.22 9.47
CA THR A 461 -11.87 22.20 9.05
C THR A 461 -11.02 22.49 10.28
N ALA A 462 -9.78 22.94 10.10
CA ALA A 462 -8.87 23.28 11.21
C ALA A 462 -9.52 24.23 12.25
N CYS A 463 -10.57 24.96 11.86
CA CYS A 463 -11.40 25.82 12.69
C CYS A 463 -12.14 25.08 13.82
N PHE A 464 -12.41 23.77 13.71
CA PHE A 464 -13.10 23.01 14.75
C PHE A 464 -12.27 22.85 16.04
N TRP A 465 -10.95 23.03 15.95
CA TRP A 465 -9.99 22.77 17.02
C TRP A 465 -9.37 24.03 17.63
N SER A 466 -9.62 25.21 17.06
CA SER A 466 -9.06 26.49 17.50
C SER A 466 -10.15 27.55 17.68
N THR A 467 -10.69 27.70 18.89
CA THR A 467 -11.61 28.81 19.21
C THR A 467 -10.85 30.05 19.67
N VAL A 468 -10.65 31.01 18.77
CA VAL A 468 -10.85 32.46 19.03
C VAL A 468 -11.34 33.10 17.72
N ARG A 469 -12.61 33.56 17.69
CA ARG A 469 -13.16 34.36 16.58
C ARG A 469 -12.63 35.80 16.63
N PRO A 470 -12.49 36.46 15.47
CA PRO A 470 -13.35 37.62 15.20
C PRO A 470 -14.20 37.43 13.93
N ARG A 471 -15.35 38.10 13.90
CA ARG A 471 -16.30 38.14 12.79
C ARG A 471 -15.69 38.89 11.60
N ASP A 472 -15.41 38.19 10.51
CA ASP A 472 -15.45 38.77 9.17
C ASP A 472 -16.03 37.75 8.19
N ALA A 473 -16.89 38.22 7.29
CA ALA A 473 -17.50 37.39 6.26
C ALA A 473 -16.43 36.90 5.28
N SER A 474 -16.48 35.63 4.92
CA SER A 474 -15.50 35.07 4.00
C SER A 474 -15.86 35.45 2.55
N PRO A 475 -14.87 35.57 1.63
CA PRO A 475 -15.11 35.84 0.20
C PRO A 475 -15.99 34.80 -0.52
N TRP A 476 -16.34 33.69 0.14
CA TRP A 476 -17.15 32.60 -0.39
C TRP A 476 -18.66 32.88 -0.37
N ASP A 477 -19.13 33.87 0.40
CA ASP A 477 -20.57 34.19 0.52
C ASP A 477 -21.12 34.98 -0.69
N THR A 478 -20.26 35.55 -1.54
CA THR A 478 -20.67 36.37 -2.70
C THR A 478 -20.80 35.59 -4.02
N GLY A 479 -20.41 34.31 -4.07
CA GLY A 479 -20.31 33.56 -5.34
C GLY A 479 -21.60 32.90 -5.85
N ARG A 480 -22.65 32.76 -5.04
CA ARG A 480 -23.83 31.92 -5.37
C ARG A 480 -24.97 32.59 -6.16
N ARG A 481 -24.74 33.74 -6.83
CA ARG A 481 -25.82 34.45 -7.55
C ARG A 481 -25.90 34.29 -9.06
N VAL A 482 -25.14 33.40 -9.70
CA VAL A 482 -25.26 33.20 -11.16
C VAL A 482 -25.49 31.73 -11.51
N GLY A 483 -26.76 31.33 -11.55
CA GLY A 483 -27.17 29.99 -11.97
C GLY A 483 -27.19 29.86 -13.50
N HIS A 484 -26.36 28.98 -14.05
CA HIS A 484 -26.53 28.46 -15.41
C HIS A 484 -27.19 27.08 -15.36
N ARG A 485 -28.48 27.02 -15.75
CA ARG A 485 -29.20 25.77 -16.03
C ARG A 485 -28.84 25.26 -17.42
N PHE A 486 -28.36 24.02 -17.52
CA PHE A 486 -28.37 23.28 -18.79
C PHE A 486 -29.73 22.60 -18.99
N LYS A 487 -30.40 22.88 -20.12
CA LYS A 487 -31.54 22.08 -20.60
C LYS A 487 -31.02 21.03 -21.59
N LYS A 488 -31.46 19.78 -21.41
CA LYS A 488 -31.20 18.65 -22.33
C LYS A 488 -31.91 18.94 -23.66
N GLY A 489 -31.15 18.99 -24.77
CA GLY A 489 -31.71 19.08 -26.14
C GLY A 489 -31.44 20.36 -26.94
N GLY A 490 -30.60 21.29 -26.48
CA GLY A 490 -30.20 22.47 -27.25
C GLY A 490 -28.88 22.29 -27.99
N ASN A 491 -28.76 22.83 -29.21
CA ASN A 491 -27.50 22.96 -29.95
C ASN A 491 -26.43 23.55 -29.03
N ARG A 492 -25.27 22.87 -28.94
CA ARG A 492 -24.16 23.29 -28.09
C ARG A 492 -23.68 24.68 -28.49
N MET A 493 -23.62 25.59 -27.53
CA MET A 493 -22.89 26.86 -27.73
C MET A 493 -21.40 26.62 -27.52
N LEU A 494 -20.61 26.91 -28.54
CA LEU A 494 -19.15 26.99 -28.42
C LEU A 494 -18.78 28.03 -27.36
N ASN A 495 -17.86 27.68 -26.48
CA ASN A 495 -17.39 28.64 -25.48
C ASN A 495 -16.59 29.77 -26.18
N SER A 496 -16.35 30.87 -25.48
CA SER A 496 -15.65 32.04 -26.03
C SER A 496 -14.22 31.71 -26.49
N PHE A 497 -13.58 30.71 -25.87
CA PHE A 497 -12.24 30.25 -26.24
C PHE A 497 -12.24 29.45 -27.56
N GLU A 498 -13.20 28.52 -27.74
CA GLU A 498 -13.38 27.75 -28.97
C GLU A 498 -13.74 28.67 -30.15
N ARG A 499 -14.52 29.72 -29.91
CA ARG A 499 -14.80 30.77 -30.90
C ARG A 499 -13.58 31.60 -31.26
N ALA A 500 -12.72 31.91 -30.29
CA ALA A 500 -11.53 32.73 -30.52
C ALA A 500 -10.40 31.96 -31.22
N THR A 501 -10.30 30.65 -30.96
CA THR A 501 -9.20 29.81 -31.46
C THR A 501 -9.57 28.99 -32.69
N GLY A 502 -10.86 28.78 -32.95
CA GLY A 502 -11.34 27.88 -34.02
C GLY A 502 -11.09 26.39 -33.72
N VAL A 503 -10.63 26.06 -32.52
CA VAL A 503 -10.30 24.69 -32.12
C VAL A 503 -11.48 24.08 -31.35
N ASP A 504 -12.12 23.07 -31.95
CA ASP A 504 -13.15 22.25 -31.30
C ASP A 504 -12.48 21.15 -30.46
N LEU A 505 -12.13 21.52 -29.21
CA LEU A 505 -11.35 20.68 -28.30
C LEU A 505 -12.02 19.33 -28.02
N THR A 506 -13.34 19.26 -28.09
CA THR A 506 -14.11 18.05 -27.75
C THR A 506 -14.14 17.06 -28.90
N ARG A 507 -14.14 17.56 -30.14
CA ARG A 507 -14.02 16.71 -31.33
C ARG A 507 -12.61 16.13 -31.45
N GLN A 508 -11.60 16.91 -31.07
CA GLN A 508 -10.21 16.45 -31.02
C GLN A 508 -10.00 15.38 -29.94
N GLU A 509 -10.60 15.53 -28.76
CA GLU A 509 -10.54 14.54 -27.68
C GLU A 509 -11.23 13.21 -28.04
N VAL A 510 -12.35 13.27 -28.76
CA VAL A 510 -13.10 12.07 -29.20
C VAL A 510 -12.34 11.33 -30.31
N ASP A 511 -11.73 12.05 -31.25
CA ASP A 511 -10.89 11.46 -32.30
C ASP A 511 -9.60 10.86 -31.75
N GLU A 512 -8.98 11.47 -30.73
CA GLU A 512 -7.79 10.94 -30.06
C GLU A 512 -8.10 9.70 -29.20
N LYS A 513 -9.25 9.68 -28.49
CA LYS A 513 -9.71 8.49 -27.76
C LYS A 513 -10.09 7.35 -28.71
N GLY A 514 -10.65 7.65 -29.88
CA GLY A 514 -10.93 6.65 -30.92
C GLY A 514 -9.66 6.03 -31.53
N ARG A 515 -8.57 6.80 -31.67
CA ARG A 515 -7.29 6.30 -32.20
C ARG A 515 -6.47 5.51 -31.17
N ASN A 516 -6.59 5.83 -29.88
CA ASN A 516 -5.88 5.14 -28.80
C ASN A 516 -6.59 3.87 -28.28
N ALA A 517 -7.85 3.64 -28.67
CA ALA A 517 -8.63 2.46 -28.27
C ALA A 517 -8.31 1.18 -29.08
N GLY A 518 -7.36 1.23 -30.02
CA GLY A 518 -6.92 0.05 -30.78
C GLY A 518 -5.46 -0.23 -30.57
N PHE A 519 -5.08 -1.03 -29.54
CA PHE A 519 -4.02 -2.06 -29.62
C PHE A 519 -3.87 -2.88 -28.31
N ASN A 520 -3.83 -4.22 -28.48
CA ASN A 520 -3.29 -5.30 -27.62
C ASN A 520 -3.94 -5.67 -26.27
N GLY A 521 -5.21 -6.10 -26.28
CA GLY A 521 -5.83 -6.83 -25.15
C GLY A 521 -6.11 -8.31 -25.43
N ASP A 522 -6.55 -8.65 -26.65
CA ASP A 522 -7.22 -9.94 -26.86
C ASP A 522 -6.29 -11.09 -27.28
N ARG A 523 -5.13 -10.78 -27.87
CA ARG A 523 -4.22 -11.81 -28.40
C ARG A 523 -3.47 -12.59 -27.31
N ASP A 524 -3.11 -11.93 -26.22
CA ASP A 524 -2.36 -12.54 -25.12
C ASP A 524 -3.22 -13.47 -24.25
N PHE A 525 -4.55 -13.29 -24.26
CA PHE A 525 -5.49 -14.16 -23.54
C PHE A 525 -5.77 -15.47 -24.28
N GLU A 526 -5.92 -15.43 -25.61
CA GLU A 526 -6.10 -16.65 -26.42
C GLU A 526 -4.85 -17.54 -26.39
N ASP A 527 -3.66 -16.94 -26.49
CA ASP A 527 -2.39 -17.66 -26.43
C ASP A 527 -2.16 -18.29 -25.03
N SER A 528 -2.56 -17.60 -23.96
CA SER A 528 -2.48 -18.12 -22.59
C SER A 528 -3.46 -19.27 -22.34
N TYR A 529 -4.67 -19.20 -22.91
CA TYR A 529 -5.67 -20.26 -22.80
C TYR A 529 -5.26 -21.52 -23.57
N ALA A 530 -4.75 -21.36 -24.81
CA ALA A 530 -4.22 -22.45 -25.62
C ALA A 530 -3.00 -23.13 -24.97
N ALA A 531 -2.10 -22.34 -24.35
CA ALA A 531 -0.96 -22.86 -23.60
C ALA A 531 -1.40 -23.66 -22.36
N MET A 532 -2.46 -23.21 -21.67
CA MET A 532 -3.03 -23.93 -20.52
C MET A 532 -3.67 -25.26 -20.93
N GLN A 533 -4.46 -25.28 -22.00
CA GLN A 533 -5.07 -26.52 -22.50
C GLN A 533 -4.01 -27.52 -22.96
N THR A 534 -2.94 -27.05 -23.60
CA THR A 534 -1.81 -27.90 -24.02
C THR A 534 -1.10 -28.53 -22.83
N LYS A 535 -0.84 -27.76 -21.77
CA LYS A 535 -0.28 -28.28 -20.51
C LYS A 535 -1.20 -29.29 -19.83
N HIS A 536 -2.51 -29.05 -19.82
CA HIS A 536 -3.47 -29.96 -19.22
C HIS A 536 -3.50 -31.30 -19.98
N ARG A 537 -3.54 -31.27 -21.31
CA ARG A 537 -3.45 -32.48 -22.15
C ARG A 537 -2.16 -33.26 -21.90
N GLN A 538 -1.01 -32.59 -21.88
CA GLN A 538 0.28 -33.24 -21.59
C GLN A 538 0.34 -33.86 -20.19
N PHE A 539 -0.33 -33.25 -19.21
CA PHE A 539 -0.42 -33.77 -17.85
C PHE A 539 -1.32 -35.02 -17.77
N SER A 540 -2.48 -34.99 -18.43
CA SER A 540 -3.39 -36.14 -18.52
C SER A 540 -2.79 -37.32 -19.28
N GLU A 541 -2.03 -37.07 -20.36
CA GLU A 541 -1.35 -38.12 -21.14
C GLU A 541 -0.20 -38.77 -20.37
N ARG A 542 0.45 -38.05 -19.46
CA ARG A 542 1.54 -38.60 -18.62
C ARG A 542 1.06 -39.43 -17.43
N LEU A 543 -0.13 -39.16 -16.89
CA LEU A 543 -0.64 -39.84 -15.69
C LEU A 543 -1.48 -41.09 -15.98
N MET A 544 -1.87 -41.32 -17.25
CA MET A 544 -2.80 -42.40 -17.62
C MET A 544 -2.21 -43.73 -18.13
N PRO A 545 -0.91 -43.89 -18.45
CA PRO A 545 -0.38 -45.23 -18.78
C PRO A 545 -0.31 -46.13 -17.54
N GLU A 546 0.22 -45.63 -16.42
CA GLU A 546 0.47 -46.43 -15.21
C GLU A 546 -0.83 -46.81 -14.48
N ALA A 547 -1.87 -45.98 -14.56
CA ALA A 547 -3.18 -46.29 -13.96
C ALA A 547 -4.01 -47.27 -14.81
N ARG A 548 -3.76 -47.37 -16.12
CA ARG A 548 -4.46 -48.34 -16.99
C ARG A 548 -3.91 -49.75 -16.83
N ASP A 549 -2.60 -49.91 -16.68
CA ASP A 549 -1.98 -51.22 -16.50
C ASP A 549 -2.25 -51.82 -15.11
N ALA A 550 -2.41 -50.98 -14.08
CA ALA A 550 -2.79 -51.43 -12.74
C ALA A 550 -4.25 -51.91 -12.64
N PHE A 551 -5.13 -51.45 -13.53
CA PHE A 551 -6.55 -51.84 -13.54
C PHE A 551 -6.83 -53.07 -14.42
N GLN A 552 -5.94 -53.40 -15.37
CA GLN A 552 -6.09 -54.58 -16.23
C GLN A 552 -5.43 -55.83 -15.63
N ASN A 553 -4.41 -55.70 -14.79
CA ASN A 553 -3.73 -56.83 -14.15
C ASN A 553 -4.30 -57.17 -12.77
N GLY A 554 -5.63 -57.33 -12.70
CA GLY A 554 -6.31 -57.87 -11.53
C GLY A 554 -5.90 -59.33 -11.26
N THR A 555 -4.79 -59.52 -10.55
CA THR A 555 -4.55 -60.76 -9.80
C THR A 555 -5.39 -60.70 -8.55
N GLY A 556 -6.44 -61.52 -8.52
CA GLY A 556 -7.21 -61.79 -7.32
C GLY A 556 -6.29 -62.28 -6.20
N LEU A 557 -6.57 -61.80 -4.99
CA LEU A 557 -6.08 -62.39 -3.76
C LEU A 557 -7.29 -62.60 -2.85
N ASP A 558 -7.47 -63.88 -2.51
CA ASP A 558 -8.27 -64.40 -1.39
C ASP A 558 -7.79 -63.85 -0.04
#